data_AF-A4EU22-F1
#
_entry.id   AF-A4EU22-F1
#
_cell.length_a   1.000
_cell.length_b   1.000
_cell.length_c   1.000
_cell.angle_alpha   90.00
_cell.angle_beta   90.00
_cell.angle_gamma   90.00
#
_symmetry.space_group_name_H-M   'P 1'
#
loop_
_entity.id
_entity.type
_entity.pdbx_description
1 polymer ?
#
loop_
_entity_poly.entity_id
_entity_poly.type
_entity_poly.pdbx_seq_one_letter_code
_entity_poly.pdbx_strand_id
1 'polypeptide(L)'
;DYKEATGRWRAKRNKIADATDFMGWYMNTSKTRNGIALYDARNQYLAYHEGHSGFSRGTYRSKSWLLNVASKVEARSQMYQTQLATCRRARRG
;
A
#
# COMPACT_ATOMS: atom_id res chain seq x y z
N ASP A 1 18.44 0.28 1.44
CA ASP A 1 17.09 0.41 2.04
C ASP A 1 16.30 -0.89 2.23
N TYR A 2 15.44 -1.39 1.31
CA TYR A 2 14.63 -2.59 1.62
C TYR A 2 15.47 -3.85 1.89
N LYS A 3 16.38 -4.21 0.97
CA LYS A 3 17.23 -5.41 1.10
C LYS A 3 18.18 -5.35 2.30
N GLU A 4 18.67 -4.17 2.65
CA GLU A 4 19.51 -3.93 3.83
C GLU A 4 18.70 -3.95 5.12
N ALA A 5 17.48 -3.41 5.12
CA ALA A 5 16.59 -3.41 6.28
C ALA A 5 15.99 -4.79 6.57
N THR A 6 15.84 -5.68 5.57
CA THR A 6 15.21 -6.99 5.76
C THR A 6 16.21 -8.16 5.87
N GLY A 7 17.51 -7.96 5.60
CA GLY A 7 18.56 -8.96 5.85
C GLY A 7 18.45 -10.30 5.09
N ARG A 8 17.63 -10.40 4.04
CA ARG A 8 17.31 -11.67 3.35
C ARG A 8 18.16 -11.89 2.09
N TRP A 9 19.15 -12.78 2.17
CA TRP A 9 20.09 -13.09 1.08
C TRP A 9 19.67 -14.23 0.12
N ARG A 10 18.52 -14.91 0.32
CA ARG A 10 18.19 -16.13 -0.44
C ARG A 10 16.70 -16.34 -0.80
N ALA A 11 16.05 -15.38 -1.45
CA ALA A 11 14.68 -15.58 -1.96
C ALA A 11 14.69 -15.72 -3.50
N LYS A 12 14.76 -16.95 -4.01
CA LYS A 12 14.75 -17.25 -5.46
C LYS A 12 13.52 -18.04 -5.96
N ARG A 13 12.48 -18.32 -5.16
CA ARG A 13 11.31 -19.09 -5.68
C ARG A 13 9.86 -18.64 -5.35
N ASN A 14 9.61 -17.58 -4.57
CA ASN A 14 8.23 -17.24 -4.14
C ASN A 14 7.83 -15.77 -4.42
N LYS A 15 7.91 -15.32 -5.68
CA LYS A 15 7.77 -13.90 -6.11
C LYS A 15 6.61 -13.08 -5.51
N ILE A 16 5.54 -13.73 -5.03
CA ILE A 16 4.39 -13.07 -4.39
C ILE A 16 4.67 -12.74 -2.90
N ALA A 17 5.37 -13.62 -2.17
CA ALA A 17 5.70 -13.40 -0.76
C ALA A 17 6.66 -12.22 -0.61
N ASP A 18 7.73 -12.18 -1.41
CA ASP A 18 8.70 -11.09 -1.40
C ASP A 18 8.06 -9.75 -1.80
N ALA A 19 7.10 -9.79 -2.74
CA ALA A 19 6.34 -8.61 -3.13
C ALA A 19 5.45 -8.13 -1.98
N THR A 20 4.74 -9.03 -1.30
CA THR A 20 3.84 -8.67 -0.19
C THR A 20 4.61 -8.14 1.02
N ASP A 21 5.77 -8.75 1.34
CA ASP A 21 6.67 -8.27 2.39
C ASP A 21 7.20 -6.87 2.07
N PHE A 22 7.57 -6.62 0.81
CA PHE A 22 7.98 -5.29 0.36
C PHE A 22 6.85 -4.28 0.49
N MET A 23 5.64 -4.62 0.04
CA MET A 23 4.47 -3.75 0.17
C MET A 23 4.19 -3.43 1.64
N GLY A 24 4.25 -4.42 2.53
CA GLY A 24 4.06 -4.22 3.97
C GLY A 24 5.12 -3.32 4.60
N TRP A 25 6.40 -3.57 4.29
CA TRP A 25 7.52 -2.72 4.73
C TRP A 25 7.36 -1.28 4.24
N TYR A 26 6.99 -1.10 2.97
CA TYR A 26 6.81 0.22 2.37
C TYR A 26 5.64 0.97 3.01
N MET A 27 4.49 0.30 3.21
CA MET A 27 3.33 0.91 3.86
C MET A 27 3.60 1.30 5.32
N ASN A 28 4.38 0.48 6.05
CA ASN A 28 4.81 0.84 7.40
C ASN A 28 5.77 2.06 7.38
N THR A 29 6.65 2.13 6.39
CA THR A 29 7.53 3.30 6.19
C THR A 29 6.73 4.55 5.82
N SER A 30 5.69 4.43 5.00
CA SER A 30 4.74 5.53 4.72
C SER A 30 4.03 6.00 5.98
N LYS A 31 3.63 5.08 6.86
CA LYS A 31 3.02 5.42 8.15
C LYS A 31 3.97 6.22 9.04
N THR A 32 5.21 5.75 9.19
CA THR A 32 6.19 6.40 10.08
C THR A 32 6.69 7.74 9.52
N ARG A 33 6.93 7.83 8.20
CA ARG A 33 7.49 9.04 7.57
C ARG A 33 6.46 10.10 7.24
N ASN A 34 5.28 9.69 6.77
CA ASN A 34 4.27 10.60 6.21
C ASN A 34 2.95 10.59 6.99
N GLY A 35 2.85 9.86 8.10
CA GLY A 35 1.63 9.78 8.92
C GLY A 35 0.47 9.05 8.24
N ILE A 36 0.71 8.34 7.13
CA ILE A 36 -0.34 7.71 6.34
C ILE A 36 -0.82 6.45 7.06
N ALA A 37 -2.09 6.40 7.45
CA ALA A 37 -2.65 5.22 8.08
C ALA A 37 -2.52 3.99 7.16
N LEU A 38 -2.34 2.78 7.74
CA LEU A 38 -2.21 1.56 6.94
C LEU A 38 -3.49 1.23 6.15
N TYR A 39 -4.65 1.69 6.63
CA TYR A 39 -5.94 1.52 5.97
C TYR A 39 -6.26 2.63 4.96
N ASP A 40 -5.44 3.67 4.87
CA ASP A 40 -5.61 4.76 3.90
C ASP A 40 -5.01 4.33 2.54
N ALA A 41 -5.74 3.48 1.84
CA ALA A 41 -5.27 2.90 0.57
C ALA A 41 -4.95 3.96 -0.49
N ARG A 42 -5.68 5.08 -0.48
CA ARG A 42 -5.49 6.20 -1.40
C ARG A 42 -4.10 6.81 -1.21
N ASN A 43 -3.79 7.25 0.00
CA ASN A 43 -2.53 7.93 0.27
C ASN A 43 -1.35 6.95 0.29
N GLN A 44 -1.55 5.69 0.68
CA GLN A 44 -0.53 4.65 0.53
C GLN A 44 -0.13 4.45 -0.94
N TYR A 45 -1.11 4.45 -1.85
CA TYR A 45 -0.84 4.35 -3.29
C TYR A 45 -0.09 5.58 -3.83
N LEU A 46 -0.51 6.79 -3.44
CA LEU A 46 0.18 8.02 -3.83
C LEU A 46 1.64 8.06 -3.33
N ALA A 47 1.87 7.62 -2.08
CA ALA A 47 3.23 7.52 -1.53
C ALA A 47 4.08 6.48 -2.24
N TYR A 48 3.51 5.33 -2.58
CA TYR A 48 4.18 4.29 -3.36
C TYR A 48 4.59 4.79 -4.75
N HIS A 49 3.71 5.56 -5.40
CA HIS A 49 3.95 6.07 -6.75
C HIS A 49 4.98 7.21 -6.78
N GLU A 50 4.85 8.20 -5.90
CA GLU A 50 5.72 9.39 -5.89
C GLU A 50 7.01 9.21 -5.09
N GLY A 51 7.11 8.13 -4.31
CA GLY A 51 8.09 8.03 -3.24
C GLY A 51 7.67 8.83 -2.00
N HIS A 52 8.18 8.46 -0.82
CA HIS A 52 7.81 9.13 0.43
C HIS A 52 8.07 10.64 0.41
N SER A 53 9.23 11.07 -0.09
CA SER A 53 9.59 12.49 -0.18
C SER A 53 8.76 13.25 -1.22
N GLY A 54 8.46 12.64 -2.36
CA GLY A 54 7.59 13.23 -3.39
C GLY A 54 6.16 13.42 -2.88
N PHE A 55 5.63 12.43 -2.18
CA PHE A 55 4.34 12.52 -1.52
C PHE A 55 4.30 13.64 -0.48
N SER A 56 5.31 13.73 0.40
CA SER A 56 5.42 14.80 1.40
C SER A 56 5.44 16.19 0.75
N ARG A 57 6.13 16.31 -0.40
CA ARG A 57 6.15 17.55 -1.22
C ARG A 57 4.88 17.78 -2.04
N GLY A 58 3.93 16.85 -2.04
CA GLY A 58 2.67 16.96 -2.76
C GLY A 58 2.79 16.88 -4.28
N THR A 59 3.82 16.23 -4.82
CA THR A 59 4.07 16.19 -6.29
C THR A 59 2.96 15.50 -7.09
N TYR A 60 2.15 14.66 -6.46
CA TYR A 60 0.97 14.06 -7.07
C TYR A 60 -0.14 15.06 -7.40
N ARG A 61 -0.17 16.23 -6.77
CA ARG A 61 -1.26 17.21 -6.93
C ARG A 61 -1.35 17.78 -8.34
N SER A 62 -0.23 17.83 -9.08
CA SER A 62 -0.19 18.26 -10.47
C SER A 62 -0.51 17.13 -11.47
N LYS A 63 -0.71 15.90 -10.99
CA LYS A 63 -0.93 14.71 -11.83
C LYS A 63 -2.39 14.24 -11.69
N SER A 64 -3.30 14.88 -12.42
CA SER A 64 -4.74 14.55 -12.34
C SER A 64 -5.03 13.08 -12.65
N TRP A 65 -4.29 12.47 -13.57
CA TRP A 65 -4.41 11.04 -13.86
C TRP A 65 -4.08 10.17 -12.64
N LEU A 66 -3.09 10.56 -11.83
CA LEU A 66 -2.66 9.82 -10.66
C LEU A 66 -3.68 9.92 -9.54
N LEU A 67 -4.25 11.12 -9.32
CA LEU A 67 -5.37 11.33 -8.40
C LEU A 67 -6.58 10.45 -8.75
N ASN A 68 -6.89 10.33 -10.05
CA ASN A 68 -7.98 9.48 -10.52
C ASN A 68 -7.70 7.99 -10.27
N VAL A 69 -6.47 7.52 -10.47
CA VAL A 69 -6.11 6.13 -10.15
C VAL A 69 -6.15 5.89 -8.64
N ALA A 70 -5.67 6.83 -7.83
CA ALA A 70 -5.73 6.72 -6.37
C ALA A 70 -7.18 6.61 -5.86
N SER A 71 -8.11 7.38 -6.42
CA SER A 71 -9.55 7.23 -6.13
C SER A 71 -10.09 5.84 -6.48
N LYS A 72 -9.65 5.25 -7.60
CA LYS A 72 -10.06 3.89 -8.00
C LYS A 72 -9.50 2.83 -7.04
N VAL A 73 -8.27 3.01 -6.56
CA VAL A 73 -7.64 2.12 -5.57
C VAL A 73 -8.41 2.16 -4.24
N GLU A 74 -8.78 3.35 -3.79
CA GLU A 74 -9.62 3.54 -2.60
C GLU A 74 -10.96 2.82 -2.72
N ALA A 75 -11.69 3.03 -3.82
CA ALA A 75 -12.97 2.39 -4.06
C ALA A 75 -12.85 0.84 -4.05
N ARG A 76 -11.79 0.30 -4.68
CA ARG A 76 -11.53 -1.14 -4.68
C ARG A 76 -11.19 -1.67 -3.28
N SER A 77 -10.45 -0.90 -2.48
CA SER A 77 -10.14 -1.27 -1.10
C SER A 77 -11.40 -1.39 -0.24
N GLN A 78 -12.31 -0.41 -0.33
CA GLN A 78 -13.60 -0.43 0.39
C GLN A 78 -14.48 -1.61 -0.05
N MET A 79 -14.51 -1.91 -1.35
CA MET A 79 -15.21 -3.08 -1.88
C MET A 79 -14.67 -4.38 -1.27
N TYR A 80 -13.35 -4.58 -1.25
CA TYR A 80 -12.75 -5.77 -0.65
C TYR A 80 -12.94 -5.85 0.87
N GLN A 81 -12.92 -4.72 1.58
CA GLN A 81 -13.22 -4.69 3.00
C GLN A 81 -14.64 -5.21 3.28
N THR A 82 -15.61 -4.77 2.48
CA THR A 82 -17.01 -5.21 2.58
C THR A 82 -17.17 -6.70 2.26
N GLN A 83 -16.53 -7.18 1.19
CA GLN A 83 -16.53 -8.59 0.81
C GLN A 83 -15.92 -9.47 1.91
N LEU A 84 -14.78 -9.07 2.47
CA LEU A 84 -14.12 -9.82 3.55
C LEU A 84 -14.94 -9.86 4.84
N ALA A 85 -15.61 -8.75 5.19
CA ALA A 85 -16.52 -8.71 6.34
C ALA A 85 -17.68 -9.70 6.16
N THR A 86 -18.24 -9.77 4.96
CA THR A 86 -19.35 -10.67 4.62
C THR A 86 -18.90 -12.13 4.62
N CYS A 87 -17.74 -12.45 4.04
CA CYS A 87 -17.17 -13.80 4.06
C CYS A 87 -16.86 -14.30 5.47
N ARG A 88 -16.39 -13.42 6.38
CA ARG A 88 -16.17 -13.78 7.79
C ARG A 88 -17.47 -14.07 8.53
N ARG A 89 -18.54 -13.34 8.21
CA ARG A 89 -19.89 -13.62 8.73
C ARG A 89 -20.41 -14.98 8.26
N ALA A 90 -20.23 -15.32 6.98
CA ALA A 90 -20.65 -16.60 6.41
C ALA A 90 -19.90 -17.82 6.99
N ARG A 91 -18.67 -17.66 7.50
CA ARG A 91 -17.90 -18.74 8.14
C ARG A 91 -18.20 -18.95 9.64
N ARG A 92 -19.01 -18.07 10.25
CA ARG A 92 -19.35 -18.11 11.68
C ARG A 92 -20.79 -18.54 11.96
N GLY A 93 -21.55 -18.88 10.93
CA GLY A 93 -22.88 -19.50 11.03
C GLY A 93 -22.84 -20.89 10.43
#